data_AF-A0A836SVU5-F1
#
_entry.id   AF-A0A836SVU5-F1
#
_cell.length_a   1.000
_cell.length_b   1.000
_cell.length_c   1.000
_cell.angle_alpha   90.00
_cell.angle_beta   90.00
_cell.angle_gamma   90.00
#
_symmetry.space_group_name_H-M   'P 1'
#
loop_
_entity.id
_entity.type
_entity.pdbx_description
1 polymer ?
#
loop_
_entity_poly.entity_id
_entity_poly.type
_entity_poly.pdbx_seq_one_letter_code
_entity_poly.pdbx_strand_id
1 'polypeptide(L)'
;MLATLLLLAIVAFLSIWAIQVQKDNEDVMIQDRKLSDVAKKMIAGILEISKSLSAFGNRIPISYLRLVPHQEAPTNICWGDRNRSVLIRVPLGWTITRNMSDIANEQQESKYYAPVNKQTIEIRSADNSANIFMFLAGLMIGAYRGLTDDKALEKAEEFYSDSNIFEREHNFEQLPASCVEAAEALEEQRHIFEENGVFSKKMLDMTINKLKSFNDKGLSEMLYGNNNQEALRKLVEKYIYCG
;
A
#
# COMPACT_ATOMS: atom_id res chain seq x y z
N MET A 1 -2.54 29.89 4.88
CA MET A 1 -1.87 29.58 6.17
C MET A 1 -2.13 28.11 6.54
N LEU A 2 -1.78 27.18 5.63
CA LEU A 2 -2.08 25.74 5.75
C LEU A 2 -1.04 24.89 5.00
N ALA A 3 0.19 25.41 4.88
CA ALA A 3 1.31 24.73 4.25
C ALA A 3 2.48 24.73 5.24
N THR A 4 2.29 24.06 6.38
CA THR A 4 3.38 23.79 7.33
C THR A 4 3.72 22.31 7.18
N LEU A 5 4.93 22.06 6.70
CA LEU A 5 5.59 20.78 6.41
C LEU A 5 4.93 19.54 7.05
N LEU A 6 4.31 18.70 6.23
CA LEU A 6 4.03 17.30 6.55
C LEU A 6 5.28 16.49 6.15
N LEU A 7 6.05 15.98 7.11
CA LEU A 7 7.18 15.11 6.83
C LEU A 7 6.71 13.65 6.91
N LEU A 8 6.61 12.98 5.75
CA LEU A 8 6.32 11.54 5.70
C LEU A 8 7.64 10.78 5.88
N ALA A 9 7.77 10.03 6.97
CA ALA A 9 8.90 9.12 7.18
C ALA A 9 8.53 7.73 6.63
N ILE A 10 9.28 7.24 5.63
CA ILE A 10 9.07 5.92 5.03
C ILE A 10 10.28 5.04 5.36
N VAL A 11 10.04 3.96 6.12
CA VAL A 11 11.06 2.97 6.46
C VAL A 11 10.80 1.69 5.66
N ALA A 12 11.75 1.31 4.81
CA ALA A 12 11.69 0.09 4.00
C ALA A 12 12.60 -0.99 4.61
N PHE A 13 12.01 -2.02 5.22
CA PHE A 13 12.71 -3.23 5.62
C PHE A 13 11.89 -4.44 5.12
N LEU A 14 12.51 -5.34 4.36
CA LEU A 14 11.95 -6.65 4.00
C LEU A 14 10.56 -6.63 3.33
N SER A 15 10.34 -5.82 2.28
CA SER A 15 9.06 -5.70 1.55
C SER A 15 7.87 -5.18 2.37
N ILE A 16 8.12 -4.62 3.55
CA ILE A 16 7.14 -3.91 4.36
C ILE A 16 7.39 -2.40 4.22
N TRP A 17 6.37 -1.67 3.76
CA TRP A 17 6.42 -0.22 3.58
C TRP A 17 5.64 0.45 4.70
N ALA A 18 6.34 0.87 5.76
CA ALA A 18 5.72 1.55 6.89
C ALA A 18 5.69 3.07 6.67
N ILE A 19 4.50 3.66 6.80
CA ILE A 19 4.26 5.11 6.63
C ILE A 19 3.72 5.70 7.93
N GLN A 20 4.24 6.88 8.30
CA GLN A 20 3.80 7.67 9.44
C GLN A 20 3.57 9.12 9.02
N VAL A 21 2.54 9.75 9.60
CA VAL A 21 2.30 11.19 9.48
C VAL A 21 2.76 11.90 10.74
N GLN A 22 3.57 12.94 10.57
CA GLN A 22 4.00 13.82 11.64
C GLN A 22 3.61 15.27 11.35
N LYS A 23 3.21 16.00 12.39
CA LYS A 23 2.96 17.44 12.35
C LYS A 23 3.74 18.08 13.49
N ASP A 24 4.56 19.08 13.18
CA ASP A 24 5.38 19.79 14.18
C ASP A 24 6.26 18.85 15.04
N ASN A 25 6.81 17.79 14.43
CA ASN A 25 7.55 16.69 15.05
C ASN A 25 6.76 15.80 16.03
N GLU A 26 5.44 15.93 16.06
CA GLU A 26 4.54 15.05 16.81
C GLU A 26 3.86 14.04 15.87
N ASP A 27 3.75 12.80 16.33
CA ASP A 27 2.96 11.76 15.67
C ASP A 27 1.47 12.11 15.75
N VAL A 28 0.82 12.21 14.59
CA VAL A 28 -0.63 12.49 14.47
C VAL A 28 -1.42 11.29 13.95
N MET A 29 -0.87 10.08 14.02
CA MET A 29 -1.49 8.85 13.54
C MET A 29 -2.57 8.33 14.49
N ILE A 30 -2.47 8.63 15.79
CA ILE A 30 -3.44 8.18 16.81
C ILE A 30 -4.10 9.37 17.48
N GLN A 31 -5.42 9.32 17.60
CA GLN A 31 -6.24 10.21 18.41
C GLN A 31 -7.19 9.36 19.27
N ASP A 32 -7.28 9.65 20.57
CA ASP A 32 -8.14 8.90 21.51
C ASP A 32 -7.96 7.37 21.45
N ARG A 33 -6.71 6.92 21.29
CA ARG A 33 -6.31 5.50 21.17
C ARG A 33 -6.86 4.78 19.93
N LYS A 34 -7.38 5.52 18.97
CA LYS A 34 -7.81 5.03 17.67
C LYS A 34 -7.00 5.69 16.57
N LEU A 35 -7.04 5.12 15.37
CA LEU A 35 -6.47 5.76 14.19
C LEU A 35 -7.14 7.13 13.99
N SER A 36 -6.32 8.18 13.86
CA SER A 36 -6.81 9.54 13.72
C SER A 36 -7.50 9.75 12.37
N ASP A 37 -8.35 10.78 12.32
CA ASP A 37 -9.00 11.20 11.07
C ASP A 37 -7.96 11.61 10.01
N VAL A 38 -6.85 12.21 10.43
CA VAL A 38 -5.73 12.57 9.53
C VAL A 38 -5.13 11.34 8.87
N ALA A 39 -4.89 10.27 9.65
CA ALA A 39 -4.35 9.03 9.12
C ALA A 39 -5.35 8.31 8.20
N LYS A 40 -6.64 8.29 8.56
CA LYS A 40 -7.71 7.73 7.71
C LYS A 40 -7.82 8.45 6.37
N LYS A 41 -7.78 9.78 6.39
CA LYS A 41 -7.78 10.61 5.18
C LYS A 41 -6.62 10.26 4.25
N MET A 42 -5.40 10.17 4.80
CA MET A 42 -4.22 9.74 4.04
C MET A 42 -4.42 8.35 3.41
N ILE A 43 -4.93 7.38 4.18
CA ILE A 43 -5.19 6.02 3.70
C ILE A 43 -6.15 6.03 2.51
N ALA A 44 -7.27 6.76 2.60
CA ALA A 44 -8.24 6.86 1.52
C ALA A 44 -7.62 7.37 0.22
N GLY A 45 -6.83 8.45 0.30
CA GLY A 45 -6.16 9.01 -0.87
C GLY A 45 -5.14 8.07 -1.52
N ILE A 46 -4.44 7.25 -0.73
CA ILE A 46 -3.54 6.22 -1.26
C ILE A 46 -4.33 5.08 -1.92
N LEU A 47 -5.46 4.66 -1.32
CA LEU A 47 -6.31 3.60 -1.86
C LEU A 47 -6.91 3.99 -3.22
N GLU A 48 -7.34 5.25 -3.40
CA GLU A 48 -7.88 5.75 -4.67
C GLU A 48 -6.93 5.60 -5.86
N ILE A 49 -5.64 5.79 -5.62
CA ILE A 49 -4.61 5.68 -6.66
C ILE A 49 -3.90 4.33 -6.65
N SER A 50 -4.39 3.34 -5.89
CA SER A 50 -3.67 2.09 -5.70
C SER A 50 -3.48 1.29 -6.99
N LYS A 51 -4.43 1.35 -7.93
CA LYS A 51 -4.29 0.69 -9.23
C LYS A 51 -3.16 1.28 -10.07
N SER A 52 -3.05 2.60 -10.13
CA SER A 52 -1.95 3.27 -10.84
C SER A 52 -0.63 3.18 -10.08
N LEU A 53 -0.65 3.13 -8.74
CA LEU A 53 0.54 2.87 -7.93
C LEU A 53 1.18 1.50 -8.22
N SER A 54 0.39 0.48 -8.58
CA SER A 54 0.92 -0.83 -9.00
C SER A 54 1.87 -0.71 -10.20
N ALA A 55 1.69 0.27 -11.09
CA ALA A 55 2.61 0.51 -12.20
C ALA A 55 4.03 0.89 -11.73
N PHE A 56 4.18 1.43 -10.51
CA PHE A 56 5.47 1.76 -9.91
C PHE A 56 5.94 0.69 -8.93
N GLY A 57 5.01 0.04 -8.21
CA GLY A 57 5.28 -0.98 -7.18
C GLY A 57 5.47 -2.41 -7.70
N ASN A 58 4.98 -2.72 -8.90
CA ASN A 58 4.93 -4.05 -9.49
C ASN A 58 5.27 -3.94 -10.99
N ARG A 59 6.56 -3.95 -11.34
CA ARG A 59 7.05 -3.58 -12.68
C ARG A 59 7.39 -4.74 -13.60
N ILE A 60 7.16 -5.97 -13.16
CA ILE A 60 7.43 -7.19 -13.93
C ILE A 60 6.23 -8.13 -13.91
N PRO A 61 6.05 -8.99 -14.92
CA PRO A 61 4.87 -9.88 -14.98
C PRO A 61 4.72 -10.82 -13.78
N ILE A 62 5.83 -11.29 -13.18
CA ILE A 62 5.79 -12.19 -12.02
C ILE A 62 5.14 -11.53 -10.80
N SER A 63 5.29 -10.22 -10.66
CA SER A 63 4.69 -9.46 -9.55
C SER A 63 3.21 -9.75 -9.40
N TYR A 64 2.51 -9.90 -10.52
CA TYR A 64 1.07 -10.10 -10.57
C TYR A 64 0.65 -11.56 -10.34
N LEU A 65 1.56 -12.53 -10.55
CA LEU A 65 1.32 -13.93 -10.16
C LEU A 65 1.26 -14.10 -8.63
N ARG A 66 1.75 -13.12 -7.86
CA ARG A 66 1.59 -13.06 -6.40
C ARG A 66 0.19 -12.57 -6.02
N LEU A 67 -0.42 -11.69 -6.81
CA LEU A 67 -1.69 -11.01 -6.54
C LEU A 67 -2.89 -11.86 -7.00
N VAL A 68 -2.96 -13.11 -6.54
CA VAL A 68 -4.03 -14.04 -6.89
C VAL A 68 -5.00 -14.15 -5.71
N PRO A 69 -6.34 -14.16 -5.94
CA PRO A 69 -7.31 -14.36 -4.88
C PRO A 69 -7.02 -15.62 -4.04
N HIS A 70 -7.30 -15.54 -2.74
CA HIS A 70 -7.07 -16.62 -1.75
C HIS A 70 -5.60 -16.94 -1.43
N GLN A 71 -4.64 -16.12 -1.87
CA GLN A 71 -3.24 -16.17 -1.44
C GLN A 71 -2.96 -15.12 -0.34
N GLU A 72 -1.76 -15.15 0.25
CA GLU A 72 -1.37 -14.23 1.35
C GLU A 72 -1.23 -12.76 0.92
N ALA A 73 -1.18 -12.47 -0.38
CA ALA A 73 -1.03 -11.12 -0.90
C ALA A 73 -2.40 -10.48 -1.18
N PRO A 74 -2.57 -9.19 -0.83
CA PRO A 74 -3.86 -8.53 -0.94
C PRO A 74 -4.20 -8.23 -2.40
N THR A 75 -5.41 -8.58 -2.82
CA THR A 75 -5.97 -8.22 -4.14
C THR A 75 -7.04 -7.15 -4.04
N ASN A 76 -7.71 -7.03 -2.89
CA ASN A 76 -8.78 -6.06 -2.67
C ASN A 76 -8.20 -4.71 -2.21
N ILE A 77 -8.70 -3.63 -2.79
CA ILE A 77 -8.37 -2.25 -2.43
C ILE A 77 -9.20 -1.88 -1.19
N CYS A 78 -8.66 -2.21 -0.02
CA CYS A 78 -9.25 -1.91 1.27
C CYS A 78 -8.17 -1.76 2.34
N TRP A 79 -8.55 -1.21 3.49
CA TRP A 79 -7.69 -1.15 4.66
C TRP A 79 -8.37 -1.77 5.88
N GLY A 80 -7.58 -2.12 6.88
CA GLY A 80 -8.12 -2.69 8.11
C GLY A 80 -7.08 -2.84 9.21
N ASP A 81 -7.58 -2.91 10.43
CA ASP A 81 -6.78 -3.18 11.62
C ASP A 81 -6.44 -4.66 11.69
N ARG A 82 -5.17 -5.00 11.94
CA ARG A 82 -4.68 -6.39 12.13
C ARG A 82 -4.86 -7.34 10.94
N ASN A 83 -5.62 -6.93 9.93
CA ASN A 83 -6.02 -7.79 8.85
C ASN A 83 -4.86 -7.98 7.88
N ARG A 84 -4.55 -9.25 7.57
CA ARG A 84 -3.46 -9.57 6.65
C ARG A 84 -3.90 -9.71 5.19
N SER A 85 -5.19 -9.60 4.92
CA SER A 85 -5.75 -9.75 3.57
C SER A 85 -6.10 -8.40 2.93
N VAL A 86 -5.99 -7.29 3.68
CA VAL A 86 -6.19 -5.92 3.19
C VAL A 86 -4.92 -5.35 2.54
N LEU A 87 -5.11 -4.41 1.61
CA LEU A 87 -4.02 -3.73 0.91
C LEU A 87 -3.19 -2.84 1.84
N ILE A 88 -3.87 -2.02 2.65
CA ILE A 88 -3.24 -1.19 3.67
C ILE A 88 -3.57 -1.76 5.05
N ARG A 89 -2.55 -2.32 5.70
CA ARG A 89 -2.71 -2.86 7.06
C ARG A 89 -2.35 -1.79 8.07
N VAL A 90 -3.19 -1.59 9.07
CA VAL A 90 -2.82 -0.90 10.31
C VAL A 90 -2.32 -1.97 11.28
N PRO A 91 -1.01 -2.05 11.57
CA PRO A 91 -0.50 -3.00 12.55
C PRO A 91 -1.06 -2.63 13.92
N LEU A 92 -1.11 -3.59 14.83
CA LEU A 92 -1.23 -3.27 16.25
C LEU A 92 0.01 -2.50 16.67
N GLY A 93 -0.04 -1.19 16.54
CA GLY A 93 0.86 -0.31 17.25
C GLY A 93 0.53 -0.37 18.73
N TRP A 94 1.48 0.07 19.53
CA TRP A 94 1.53 0.02 20.99
C TRP A 94 0.48 0.93 21.68
N THR A 95 -0.78 0.91 21.24
CA THR A 95 -1.93 1.49 21.93
C THR A 95 -2.27 0.75 23.23
N ILE A 96 -1.52 -0.30 23.57
CA ILE A 96 -1.59 -0.98 24.86
C ILE A 96 -1.07 -0.03 25.94
N THR A 97 -2.01 0.47 26.74
CA THR A 97 -1.83 1.35 27.90
C THR A 97 -0.95 0.80 29.02
N ARG A 98 -0.45 -0.42 28.92
CA ARG A 98 0.38 -1.05 29.93
C ARG A 98 1.59 -1.67 29.26
N ASN A 99 2.75 -1.45 29.84
CA ASN A 99 3.91 -2.21 29.45
C ASN A 99 3.58 -3.70 29.67
N MET A 100 3.77 -4.54 28.65
CA MET A 100 3.54 -5.98 28.79
C MET A 100 4.37 -6.57 29.94
N SER A 101 5.50 -5.93 30.27
CA SER A 101 6.29 -6.24 31.47
C SER A 101 5.53 -6.00 32.78
N ASP A 102 4.71 -4.95 32.89
CA ASP A 102 3.91 -4.68 34.10
C ASP A 102 2.74 -5.68 34.23
N ILE A 103 2.21 -6.17 33.11
CA ILE A 103 1.18 -7.23 33.10
C ILE A 103 1.80 -8.57 33.50
N ALA A 104 3.00 -8.87 33.01
CA ALA A 104 3.68 -10.13 33.30
C ALA A 104 4.30 -10.17 34.71
N ASN A 105 4.70 -9.01 35.26
CA ASN A 105 5.36 -8.88 36.56
C ASN A 105 4.65 -7.82 37.43
N GLU A 106 3.50 -8.19 38.00
CA GLU A 106 2.69 -7.30 38.87
C GLU A 106 3.44 -6.82 40.14
N GLN A 107 4.52 -7.49 40.53
CA GLN A 107 5.27 -7.22 41.76
C GLN A 107 6.40 -6.20 41.61
N GLN A 108 6.78 -5.83 40.38
CA GLN A 108 7.83 -4.85 40.13
C GLN A 108 7.35 -3.79 39.14
N GLU A 109 7.41 -2.52 39.56
CA GLU A 109 7.22 -1.41 38.64
C GLU A 109 8.34 -1.42 37.58
N SER A 110 7.97 -1.57 36.31
CA SER A 110 8.95 -1.40 35.23
C SER A 110 9.20 0.10 35.00
N LYS A 111 10.48 0.47 34.90
CA LYS A 111 10.88 1.83 34.47
C LYS A 111 10.82 2.03 32.95
N TYR A 112 10.31 1.04 32.21
CA TYR A 112 10.28 1.10 30.76
C TYR A 112 9.03 1.84 30.31
N TYR A 113 9.25 3.08 29.89
CA TYR A 113 8.27 3.86 29.17
C TYR A 113 8.41 3.51 27.69
N ALA A 114 7.42 2.80 27.14
CA ALA A 114 7.35 2.60 25.70
C ALA A 114 7.33 3.99 25.01
N PRO A 115 8.06 4.17 23.90
CA PRO A 115 8.06 5.44 23.18
C PRO A 115 6.63 5.83 22.79
N VAL A 116 6.29 7.10 23.03
CA VAL A 116 5.00 7.68 22.69
C VAL A 116 4.80 7.57 21.19
N ASN A 117 3.81 6.79 20.77
CA ASN A 117 3.32 6.65 19.40
C ASN A 117 4.36 6.32 18.31
N LYS A 118 4.38 5.05 17.90
CA LYS A 118 5.02 4.58 16.67
C LYS A 118 4.00 3.93 15.73
N GLN A 119 2.76 4.44 15.73
CA GLN A 119 1.74 3.87 14.87
C GLN A 119 2.11 4.14 13.42
N THR A 120 2.06 3.10 12.61
CA THR A 120 2.32 3.18 11.17
C THR A 120 1.18 2.54 10.41
N ILE A 121 1.15 2.76 9.10
CA ILE A 121 0.39 1.94 8.16
C ILE A 121 1.37 1.18 7.28
N GLU A 122 1.00 -0.03 6.88
CA GLU A 122 1.79 -0.89 6.00
C GLU A 122 1.10 -1.06 4.65
N ILE A 123 1.76 -0.67 3.56
CA ILE A 123 1.30 -0.99 2.19
C ILE A 123 1.95 -2.29 1.75
N ARG A 124 1.13 -3.19 1.20
CA ARG A 124 1.54 -4.59 1.00
C ARG A 124 1.57 -5.07 -0.45
N SER A 125 1.06 -4.28 -1.40
CA SER A 125 1.01 -4.65 -2.82
C SER A 125 2.39 -4.65 -3.49
N ALA A 126 3.24 -3.68 -3.16
CA ALA A 126 4.53 -3.52 -3.80
C ALA A 126 5.49 -4.68 -3.47
N ASP A 127 6.39 -4.97 -4.41
CA ASP A 127 7.42 -6.01 -4.28
C ASP A 127 8.81 -5.44 -4.59
N ASN A 128 9.80 -6.33 -4.69
CA ASN A 128 11.19 -5.97 -4.96
C ASN A 128 11.45 -5.43 -6.38
N SER A 129 10.50 -5.53 -7.30
CA SER A 129 10.60 -4.95 -8.65
C SER A 129 10.28 -3.44 -8.69
N ALA A 130 9.73 -2.92 -7.59
CA ALA A 130 9.29 -1.54 -7.48
C ALA A 130 10.40 -0.54 -7.86
N ASN A 131 10.04 0.49 -8.61
CA ASN A 131 10.88 1.69 -8.66
C ASN A 131 10.64 2.48 -7.39
N ILE A 132 11.53 2.32 -6.40
CA ILE A 132 11.40 2.89 -5.07
C ILE A 132 11.11 4.40 -5.14
N PHE A 133 11.84 5.16 -5.95
CA PHE A 133 11.66 6.61 -6.03
C PHE A 133 10.29 7.01 -6.57
N MET A 134 9.84 6.36 -7.65
CA MET A 134 8.53 6.64 -8.24
C MET A 134 7.40 6.18 -7.33
N PHE A 135 7.58 5.03 -6.67
CA PHE A 135 6.60 4.49 -5.74
C PHE A 135 6.42 5.41 -4.54
N LEU A 136 7.50 5.83 -3.89
CA LEU A 136 7.46 6.79 -2.77
C LEU A 136 6.84 8.13 -3.18
N ALA A 137 7.21 8.67 -4.35
CA ALA A 137 6.61 9.89 -4.87
C ALA A 137 5.10 9.73 -5.14
N GLY A 138 4.68 8.58 -5.67
CA GLY A 138 3.26 8.27 -5.85
C GLY A 138 2.52 8.19 -4.51
N LEU A 139 3.10 7.55 -3.50
CA LEU A 139 2.54 7.48 -2.15
C LEU A 139 2.33 8.87 -1.54
N MET A 140 3.29 9.78 -1.74
CA MET A 140 3.15 11.18 -1.31
C MET A 140 1.99 11.89 -2.00
N ILE A 141 1.79 11.67 -3.31
CA ILE A 141 0.67 12.25 -4.05
C ILE A 141 -0.67 11.71 -3.54
N GLY A 142 -0.78 10.40 -3.32
CA GLY A 142 -1.98 9.78 -2.73
C GLY A 142 -2.27 10.33 -1.33
N ALA A 143 -1.25 10.41 -0.48
CA ALA A 143 -1.36 10.99 0.85
C ALA A 143 -1.83 12.45 0.81
N TYR A 144 -1.22 13.27 -0.06
CA TYR A 144 -1.59 14.68 -0.24
C TYR A 144 -3.06 14.83 -0.68
N ARG A 145 -3.51 14.03 -1.64
CA ARG A 145 -4.91 14.03 -2.09
C ARG A 145 -5.87 13.66 -0.98
N GLY A 146 -5.58 12.59 -0.25
CA GLY A 146 -6.39 12.16 0.88
C GLY A 146 -6.52 13.25 1.96
N LEU A 147 -5.42 13.94 2.27
CA LEU A 147 -5.41 15.02 3.26
C LEU A 147 -6.12 16.30 2.80
N THR A 148 -6.18 16.54 1.50
CA THR A 148 -6.82 17.73 0.91
C THR A 148 -8.27 17.50 0.49
N ASP A 149 -8.71 16.25 0.37
CA ASP A 149 -10.10 15.90 0.05
C ASP A 149 -10.98 15.94 1.31
N ASP A 150 -12.06 16.71 1.22
CA ASP A 150 -13.05 16.85 2.30
C ASP A 150 -13.82 15.54 2.52
N LYS A 151 -13.99 14.73 1.48
CA LYS A 151 -14.72 13.45 1.52
C LYS A 151 -13.85 12.24 1.86
N ALA A 152 -12.55 12.44 2.10
CA ALA A 152 -11.64 11.33 2.33
C ALA A 152 -11.99 10.49 3.56
N LEU A 153 -12.68 11.06 4.57
CA LEU A 153 -13.14 10.28 5.73
C LEU A 153 -14.28 9.32 5.37
N GLU A 154 -15.25 9.76 4.57
CA GLU A 154 -16.34 8.91 4.09
C GLU A 154 -15.77 7.75 3.27
N LYS A 155 -14.86 8.06 2.35
CA LYS A 155 -14.15 7.05 1.54
C LYS A 155 -13.31 6.10 2.37
N ALA A 156 -12.66 6.59 3.43
CA ALA A 156 -11.92 5.73 4.33
C ALA A 156 -12.85 4.69 4.97
N GLU A 157 -14.04 5.07 5.43
CA GLU A 157 -15.00 4.13 5.99
C GLU A 157 -15.57 3.16 4.93
N GLU A 158 -15.76 3.61 3.68
CA GLU A 158 -16.15 2.74 2.57
C GLU A 158 -15.10 1.66 2.26
N PHE A 159 -13.82 2.02 2.33
CA PHE A 159 -12.71 1.09 2.12
C PHE A 159 -12.34 0.25 3.36
N TYR A 160 -13.01 0.45 4.50
CA TYR A 160 -12.67 -0.25 5.73
C TYR A 160 -13.22 -1.68 5.74
N SER A 161 -12.34 -2.65 6.03
CA SER A 161 -12.72 -4.04 6.25
C SER A 161 -12.28 -4.50 7.63
N ASP A 162 -13.25 -4.98 8.41
CA ASP A 162 -12.99 -5.71 9.63
C ASP A 162 -12.38 -7.10 9.30
N SER A 163 -11.79 -7.70 10.32
CA SER A 163 -11.07 -8.98 10.48
C SER A 163 -11.36 -10.10 9.47
N ASN A 164 -12.58 -10.19 8.93
CA ASN A 164 -13.01 -11.23 8.00
C ASN A 164 -13.51 -10.62 6.67
N ILE A 165 -12.59 -10.36 5.73
CA ILE A 165 -12.93 -10.00 4.32
C ILE A 165 -13.79 -11.08 3.66
N PHE A 166 -13.77 -12.31 4.18
CA PHE A 166 -14.50 -13.46 3.66
C PHE A 166 -15.96 -13.56 4.14
N GLU A 167 -16.38 -12.79 5.15
CA GLU A 167 -17.73 -12.92 5.77
C GLU A 167 -18.72 -11.85 5.33
N ARG A 168 -18.25 -10.69 4.86
CA ARG A 168 -19.11 -9.66 4.26
C ARG A 168 -18.84 -9.60 2.77
N GLU A 169 -19.91 -9.66 1.96
CA GLU A 169 -19.88 -9.32 0.53
C GLU A 169 -19.58 -7.82 0.34
N HIS A 170 -18.38 -7.39 0.73
CA HIS A 170 -17.87 -6.10 0.31
C HIS A 170 -17.29 -6.27 -1.09
N ASN A 171 -17.97 -5.69 -2.09
CA ASN A 171 -17.46 -5.55 -3.45
C ASN A 171 -16.37 -4.46 -3.49
N PHE A 172 -15.23 -4.73 -2.86
CA PHE A 172 -14.07 -3.86 -3.01
C PHE A 172 -13.53 -3.95 -4.43
N GLU A 173 -13.03 -2.84 -4.93
CA GLU A 173 -12.29 -2.86 -6.19
C GLU A 173 -11.02 -3.72 -6.05
N GLN A 174 -10.63 -4.36 -7.15
CA GLN A 174 -9.43 -5.19 -7.19
C GLN A 174 -8.25 -4.45 -7.79
N LEU A 175 -7.05 -4.82 -7.33
CA LEU A 175 -5.80 -4.40 -7.94
C LEU A 175 -5.66 -5.01 -9.35
N PRO A 176 -4.85 -4.38 -10.23
CA PRO A 176 -4.54 -4.93 -11.54
C PRO A 176 -3.94 -6.33 -11.44
N ALA A 177 -4.27 -7.21 -12.40
CA ALA A 177 -3.79 -8.58 -12.47
C ALA A 177 -2.63 -8.76 -13.49
N SER A 178 -2.18 -7.68 -14.14
CA SER A 178 -1.07 -7.70 -15.10
C SER A 178 -0.36 -6.35 -15.21
N CYS A 179 0.86 -6.34 -15.78
CA CYS A 179 1.57 -5.11 -16.09
C CYS A 179 0.77 -4.24 -17.05
N VAL A 180 0.11 -4.85 -18.04
CA VAL A 180 -0.74 -4.14 -19.01
C VAL A 180 -1.89 -3.41 -18.31
N GLU A 181 -2.60 -4.08 -17.41
CA GLU A 181 -3.71 -3.46 -16.67
C GLU A 181 -3.23 -2.36 -15.72
N ALA A 182 -2.08 -2.54 -15.07
CA ALA A 182 -1.49 -1.46 -14.26
C ALA A 182 -1.09 -0.26 -15.13
N ALA A 183 -0.63 -0.48 -16.35
CA ALA A 183 -0.33 0.58 -17.31
C ALA A 183 -1.60 1.31 -17.78
N GLU A 184 -2.69 0.57 -18.04
CA GLU A 184 -4.00 1.14 -18.38
C GLU A 184 -4.53 2.01 -17.23
N ALA A 185 -4.46 1.53 -15.98
CA ALA A 185 -4.84 2.29 -14.80
C ALA A 185 -3.98 3.55 -14.58
N LEU A 186 -2.66 3.46 -14.81
CA LEU A 186 -1.77 4.61 -14.75
C LEU A 186 -2.08 5.63 -15.84
N GLU A 187 -2.43 5.18 -17.05
CA GLU A 187 -2.79 6.07 -18.15
C GLU A 187 -4.10 6.83 -17.88
N GLU A 188 -5.11 6.14 -17.32
CA GLU A 188 -6.37 6.76 -16.90
C GLU A 188 -6.16 7.80 -15.78
N GLN A 189 -5.36 7.44 -14.78
CA GLN A 189 -5.09 8.28 -13.61
C GLN A 189 -3.89 9.22 -13.79
N ARG A 190 -3.30 9.34 -15.00
CA ARG A 190 -2.05 10.09 -15.22
C ARG A 190 -2.12 11.54 -14.76
N HIS A 191 -3.28 12.16 -14.91
CA HIS A 191 -3.51 13.57 -14.56
C HIS A 191 -3.21 13.85 -13.08
N ILE A 192 -3.48 12.88 -12.20
CA ILE A 192 -3.19 12.95 -10.77
C ILE A 192 -1.69 13.11 -10.49
N PHE A 193 -0.86 12.42 -11.26
CA PHE A 193 0.59 12.43 -11.08
C PHE A 193 1.26 13.64 -11.75
N GLU A 194 0.64 14.18 -12.81
CA GLU A 194 1.15 15.32 -13.57
C GLU A 194 0.82 16.69 -12.95
N GLU A 195 -0.27 16.80 -12.18
CA GLU A 195 -0.84 18.06 -11.67
C GLU A 195 0.20 18.94 -10.94
N ASN A 196 0.99 18.34 -10.05
CA ASN A 196 1.98 19.05 -9.23
C ASN A 196 3.38 19.10 -9.87
N GLY A 197 3.53 18.67 -11.12
CA GLY A 197 4.83 18.64 -11.82
C GLY A 197 5.85 17.65 -11.24
N VAL A 198 5.44 16.79 -10.30
CA VAL A 198 6.30 15.76 -9.69
C VAL A 198 6.66 14.69 -10.72
N PHE A 199 5.67 14.26 -11.52
CA PHE A 199 5.90 13.34 -12.62
C PHE A 199 5.82 14.08 -13.95
N SER A 200 6.88 13.97 -14.75
CA SER A 200 6.85 14.47 -16.12
C SER A 200 6.06 13.54 -17.04
N LYS A 201 5.37 14.10 -18.04
CA LYS A 201 4.63 13.32 -19.06
C LYS A 201 5.48 12.20 -19.65
N LYS A 202 6.71 12.54 -20.06
CA LYS A 202 7.66 11.61 -20.65
C LYS A 202 8.02 10.45 -19.71
N MET A 203 8.13 10.71 -18.40
CA MET A 203 8.41 9.67 -17.41
C MET A 203 7.25 8.68 -17.31
N LEU A 204 6.01 9.17 -17.28
CA LEU A 204 4.82 8.33 -17.26
C LEU A 204 4.68 7.55 -18.57
N ASP A 205 4.85 8.21 -19.71
CA ASP A 205 4.78 7.57 -21.03
C ASP A 205 5.82 6.44 -21.14
N MET A 206 7.04 6.64 -20.64
CA MET A 206 8.07 5.59 -20.62
C MET A 206 7.67 4.40 -19.75
N THR A 207 7.13 4.65 -18.56
CA THR A 207 6.68 3.58 -17.66
C THR A 207 5.51 2.81 -18.28
N ILE A 208 4.50 3.51 -18.80
CA ILE A 208 3.33 2.91 -19.46
C ILE A 208 3.78 2.05 -20.64
N ASN A 209 4.61 2.59 -21.53
CA ASN A 209 5.11 1.87 -22.70
C ASN A 209 5.93 0.63 -22.29
N LYS A 210 6.75 0.74 -21.24
CA LYS A 210 7.53 -0.39 -20.75
C LYS A 210 6.63 -1.49 -20.20
N LEU A 211 5.62 -1.15 -19.42
CA LEU A 211 4.68 -2.12 -18.85
C LEU A 211 3.84 -2.80 -19.95
N LYS A 212 3.30 -2.02 -20.89
CA LYS A 212 2.56 -2.55 -22.05
C LYS A 212 3.42 -3.48 -22.92
N SER A 213 4.73 -3.24 -23.01
CA SER A 213 5.65 -4.08 -23.79
C SER A 213 5.75 -5.53 -23.31
N PHE A 214 5.35 -5.83 -22.07
CA PHE A 214 5.36 -7.20 -21.55
C PHE A 214 4.25 -8.08 -22.13
N ASN A 215 3.13 -7.47 -22.57
CA ASN A 215 1.98 -8.14 -23.15
C ASN A 215 1.51 -9.37 -22.32
N ASP A 216 1.34 -9.16 -21.01
CA ASP A 216 1.12 -10.20 -20.00
C ASP A 216 -0.34 -10.32 -19.53
N LYS A 217 -1.28 -9.73 -20.27
CA LYS A 217 -2.72 -9.83 -19.97
C LYS A 217 -3.16 -11.29 -20.06
N GLY A 218 -3.80 -11.81 -19.01
CA GLY A 218 -4.24 -13.21 -18.95
C GLY A 218 -3.12 -14.24 -18.67
N LEU A 219 -1.91 -13.79 -18.32
CA LEU A 219 -0.77 -14.69 -18.10
C LEU A 219 -1.00 -15.68 -16.95
N SER A 220 -1.66 -15.22 -15.89
CA SER A 220 -2.03 -16.04 -14.72
C SER A 220 -2.88 -17.25 -15.15
N GLU A 221 -3.98 -17.01 -15.85
CA GLU A 221 -4.91 -18.04 -16.32
C GLU A 221 -4.22 -19.00 -17.27
N MET A 222 -3.35 -18.50 -18.15
CA MET A 222 -2.60 -19.33 -19.08
C MET A 222 -1.62 -20.29 -18.40
N LEU A 223 -0.95 -19.84 -17.32
CA LEU A 223 0.04 -20.63 -16.61
C LEU A 223 -0.61 -21.66 -15.68
N TYR A 224 -1.56 -21.23 -14.86
CA TYR A 224 -2.23 -22.08 -13.87
C TYR A 224 -3.29 -22.98 -14.51
N GLY A 225 -4.05 -22.49 -15.48
CA GLY A 225 -5.10 -23.27 -16.16
C GLY A 225 -4.56 -24.46 -16.97
N ASN A 226 -3.32 -24.37 -17.46
CA ASN A 226 -2.69 -25.43 -18.26
C ASN A 226 -1.67 -26.27 -17.47
N ASN A 227 -1.50 -26.05 -16.15
CA ASN A 227 -0.44 -26.65 -15.33
C ASN A 227 0.96 -26.57 -15.98
N ASN A 228 1.26 -25.48 -16.68
CA ASN A 228 2.48 -25.36 -17.48
C ASN A 228 3.68 -24.92 -16.62
N GLN A 229 4.15 -25.84 -15.78
CA GLN A 229 5.25 -25.60 -14.83
C GLN A 229 6.55 -25.17 -15.52
N GLU A 230 6.83 -25.66 -16.73
CA GLU A 230 8.05 -25.30 -17.46
C GLU A 230 8.01 -23.86 -17.99
N ALA A 231 6.85 -23.39 -18.46
CA ALA A 231 6.69 -21.98 -18.83
C ALA A 231 6.83 -21.06 -17.61
N LEU A 232 6.24 -21.45 -16.46
CA LEU A 232 6.39 -20.71 -15.21
C LEU A 232 7.87 -20.65 -14.78
N ARG A 233 8.58 -21.79 -14.81
CA ARG A 233 10.01 -21.85 -14.46
C ARG A 233 10.86 -20.93 -15.33
N LYS A 234 10.66 -20.96 -16.66
CA LYS A 234 11.38 -20.06 -17.60
C LYS A 234 11.10 -18.59 -17.31
N LEU A 235 9.87 -18.26 -16.95
CA LEU A 235 9.46 -16.90 -16.65
C LEU A 235 10.11 -16.44 -15.34
N VAL A 236 10.10 -17.30 -14.32
CA VAL A 236 10.81 -17.13 -13.04
C VAL A 236 12.30 -16.93 -13.26
N GLU A 237 12.98 -17.77 -14.03
CA GLU A 237 14.41 -17.59 -14.35
C GLU A 237 14.70 -16.29 -15.10
N LYS A 238 13.79 -15.83 -15.96
CA LYS A 238 13.96 -14.60 -16.73
C LYS A 238 13.86 -13.33 -15.87
N TYR A 239 13.03 -13.33 -14.83
CA TYR A 239 12.70 -12.14 -14.06
C TYR A 239 13.04 -12.23 -12.56
N ILE A 240 13.56 -13.35 -12.08
CA ILE A 240 14.17 -13.44 -10.75
C ILE A 240 15.29 -12.40 -10.70
N TYR A 241 15.08 -11.39 -9.87
CA TYR A 241 16.10 -10.44 -9.46
C TYR A 241 16.45 -10.78 -8.02
N CYS A 242 17.44 -11.66 -7.85
CA CYS A 242 18.21 -11.72 -6.63
C CYS A 242 19.26 -10.60 -6.75
N GLY A 243 19.09 -9.52 -5.98
CA GLY A 243 20.03 -8.40 -5.95
C GLY A 243 21.45 -8.85 -5.62
#